data_AF-A0A0A0LKX3-F1
#
_entry.id   AF-A0A0A0LKX3-F1
#
_cell.length_a   1.000
_cell.length_b   1.000
_cell.length_c   1.000
_cell.angle_alpha   90.00
_cell.angle_beta   90.00
_cell.angle_gamma   90.00
#
_symmetry.space_group_name_H-M   'P 1'
#
loop_
_entity.id
_entity.type
_entity.pdbx_description
1 polymer ?
#
loop_
_entity_poly.entity_id
_entity_poly.type
_entity_poly.pdbx_seq_one_letter_code
_entity_poly.pdbx_strand_id
1 'polypeptide(L)'
;MGISNLSYEECRQKRVEENKKRMEALNLPLLSQALLDSSPSKSSPKQLVVVRRSSRVAKQPTPVYAEVLVDRVAIPRRISRARDFSAQFYASDEARKKAFERALELQSGLEPNYPSCIKSMVRSHVSGCFWLGLPSHFCKTHLPKNDGVMTLIDEDGDEYPIIYLARKTGFSGGWKGFSIAHKLSDGDAVVFQHIKPTACKVIALHLFT
;
A
#
# COMPACT_ATOMS: atom_id res chain seq x y z
N MET A 1 35.58 5.08 23.16
CA MET A 1 35.68 3.63 22.92
C MET A 1 34.85 3.33 21.68
N GLY A 2 35.49 2.89 20.60
CA GLY A 2 34.84 2.72 19.29
C GLY A 2 33.84 1.56 19.29
N ILE A 3 32.66 1.80 18.74
CA ILE A 3 31.64 0.78 18.51
C ILE A 3 32.17 -0.10 17.37
N SER A 4 32.50 -1.35 17.67
CA SER A 4 32.92 -2.32 16.68
C SER A 4 31.76 -2.59 15.71
N ASN A 5 31.97 -2.25 14.43
CA ASN A 5 31.08 -2.65 13.34
C ASN A 5 31.16 -4.18 13.18
N LEU A 6 30.35 -4.91 13.94
CA LEU A 6 30.12 -6.34 13.71
C LEU A 6 29.64 -6.51 12.27
N SER A 7 30.25 -7.45 11.55
CA SER A 7 29.86 -7.78 10.18
C SER A 7 28.37 -8.14 10.13
N TYR A 8 27.68 -7.81 9.03
CA TYR A 8 26.26 -8.11 8.85
C TYR A 8 25.93 -9.58 9.14
N GLU A 9 26.81 -10.50 8.75
CA GLU A 9 26.66 -11.93 9.01
C GLU A 9 26.74 -12.28 10.49
N GLU A 10 27.60 -11.61 11.27
CA GLU A 10 27.71 -11.83 12.71
C GLU A 10 26.45 -11.32 13.43
N CYS A 11 25.94 -10.15 13.02
CA CYS A 11 24.67 -9.64 13.54
C CYS A 11 23.49 -10.57 13.20
N ARG A 12 23.50 -11.17 11.99
CA ARG A 12 22.49 -12.12 11.56
C ARG A 12 22.56 -13.42 12.37
N GLN A 13 23.75 -13.98 12.57
CA GLN A 13 23.96 -15.18 13.38
C GLN A 13 23.51 -14.97 14.83
N LYS A 14 23.87 -13.83 15.44
CA LYS A 14 23.43 -13.49 16.80
C LYS A 14 21.90 -13.49 16.95
N ARG A 15 21.16 -12.94 15.98
CA ARG A 15 19.69 -12.97 15.99
C ARG A 15 19.12 -14.39 15.87
N VAL A 16 19.74 -15.23 15.04
CA VAL A 16 19.31 -16.64 14.87
C VAL A 16 19.55 -17.42 16.15
N GLU A 17 20.70 -17.24 16.79
CA GLU A 17 21.04 -17.89 18.06
C GLU A 17 20.13 -17.42 19.20
N GLU A 18 19.86 -16.12 19.28
CA GLU A 18 18.93 -15.56 20.27
C GLU A 18 17.51 -16.13 20.10
N ASN A 19 17.03 -16.22 18.85
CA ASN A 19 15.74 -16.83 18.56
C ASN A 19 15.72 -18.32 18.89
N LYS A 20 16.80 -19.05 18.61
CA LYS A 20 16.91 -20.46 18.99
C LYS A 20 16.82 -20.64 20.51
N LYS A 21 17.54 -19.81 21.29
CA LYS A 21 17.45 -19.81 22.75
C LYS A 21 16.04 -19.48 23.26
N ARG A 22 15.35 -18.51 22.65
CA ARG A 22 13.94 -18.21 22.97
C ARG A 22 13.03 -19.42 22.72
N MET A 23 13.23 -20.13 21.60
CA MET A 23 12.45 -21.32 21.27
C MET A 23 12.69 -22.47 22.27
N GLU A 24 13.94 -22.66 22.69
CA GLU A 24 14.33 -23.65 23.70
C GLU A 24 13.79 -23.29 25.10
N ALA A 25 13.84 -22.02 25.49
CA ALA A 25 13.30 -21.54 26.77
C ALA A 25 11.78 -21.76 26.89
N LEU A 26 11.07 -21.74 25.76
CA LEU A 26 9.64 -22.05 25.68
C LEU A 26 9.36 -23.55 25.52
N ASN A 27 10.39 -24.41 25.58
CA ASN A 27 10.31 -25.86 25.41
C ASN A 27 9.60 -26.31 24.10
N LEU A 28 9.58 -25.44 23.09
CA LEU A 28 8.90 -25.69 21.82
C LEU A 28 9.41 -26.94 21.06
N PRO A 29 10.73 -27.26 21.02
CA PRO A 29 11.17 -28.50 20.37
C PRO A 29 10.74 -29.77 21.13
N LEU A 30 10.57 -29.70 22.44
CA LEU A 30 10.05 -30.83 23.24
C LEU A 30 8.56 -31.01 23.03
N LEU A 31 7.81 -29.90 22.94
CA LEU A 31 6.39 -29.90 22.62
C LEU A 31 6.12 -30.45 21.21
N SER A 32 6.96 -30.10 20.22
CA SER A 32 6.80 -30.63 18.86
C SER A 32 7.10 -32.13 18.78
N GLN A 33 8.06 -32.63 19.55
CA GLN A 33 8.33 -34.08 19.65
C GLN A 33 7.20 -34.82 20.37
N ALA A 34 6.66 -34.26 21.46
CA ALA A 34 5.53 -34.84 22.18
C ALA A 34 4.26 -34.96 21.31
N LEU A 35 4.06 -34.05 20.35
CA LEU A 35 2.97 -34.14 19.37
C LEU A 35 3.18 -35.26 18.34
N LEU A 36 4.43 -35.60 18.01
CA LEU A 36 4.76 -36.71 17.12
C LEU A 36 4.59 -38.07 17.81
N ASP A 37 4.88 -38.14 19.11
CA ASP A 37 4.75 -39.36 19.92
C ASP A 37 3.30 -39.63 20.35
N SER A 38 2.42 -38.63 20.26
CA SER A 38 0.99 -38.83 20.40
C SER A 38 0.47 -39.58 19.17
N SER A 39 0.18 -40.88 19.36
CA SER A 39 -0.49 -41.70 18.34
C SER A 39 -1.72 -40.95 17.84
N PRO A 40 -1.94 -40.83 16.53
CA PRO A 40 -3.19 -40.29 16.02
C PRO A 40 -4.31 -41.17 16.59
N SER A 41 -5.23 -40.56 17.33
CA SER A 41 -6.52 -41.20 17.59
C SER A 41 -7.03 -41.68 16.22
N LYS A 42 -7.46 -42.94 16.15
CA LYS A 42 -7.88 -43.60 14.91
C LYS A 42 -8.98 -42.77 14.21
N SER A 43 -8.60 -41.79 13.41
CA SER A 43 -9.35 -41.47 12.22
C SER A 43 -9.14 -42.68 11.31
N SER A 44 -10.24 -43.32 10.93
CA SER A 44 -10.30 -44.30 9.86
C SER A 44 -9.31 -43.97 8.74
N PRO A 45 -8.76 -44.99 8.04
CA PRO A 45 -7.90 -44.75 6.88
C PRO A 45 -8.58 -43.67 6.05
N LYS A 46 -7.88 -42.55 5.84
CA LYS A 46 -8.35 -41.52 4.92
C LYS A 46 -8.33 -42.19 3.56
N GLN A 47 -9.42 -42.89 3.26
CA GLN A 47 -9.85 -43.16 1.91
C GLN A 47 -9.67 -41.81 1.21
N LEU A 48 -9.03 -41.82 0.04
CA LEU A 48 -9.02 -40.67 -0.85
C LEU A 48 -10.48 -40.41 -1.21
N VAL A 49 -11.20 -39.74 -0.31
CA VAL A 49 -12.56 -39.30 -0.52
C VAL A 49 -12.39 -38.17 -1.50
N VAL A 50 -12.73 -38.47 -2.76
CA VAL A 50 -12.94 -37.49 -3.80
C VAL A 50 -13.65 -36.29 -3.16
N VAL A 51 -13.00 -35.13 -3.21
CA VAL A 51 -13.48 -33.88 -2.64
C VAL A 51 -14.95 -33.71 -3.03
N ARG A 52 -15.84 -33.83 -2.05
CA ARG A 52 -17.29 -33.84 -2.25
C ARG A 52 -17.74 -32.42 -2.58
N ARG A 53 -17.95 -32.12 -3.87
CA ARG A 53 -18.49 -30.83 -4.33
C ARG A 53 -20.00 -30.83 -4.10
N SER A 54 -20.49 -29.89 -3.27
CA SER A 54 -21.88 -29.50 -2.97
C SER A 54 -22.98 -30.58 -3.07
N SER A 55 -23.79 -30.75 -2.02
CA SER A 55 -24.96 -31.65 -2.01
C SER A 55 -25.95 -31.47 -3.19
N ARG A 56 -25.96 -30.30 -3.83
CA ARG A 56 -26.81 -29.98 -4.98
C ARG A 56 -26.54 -30.84 -6.21
N VAL A 57 -25.33 -31.39 -6.36
CA VAL A 57 -24.90 -32.13 -7.58
C VAL A 57 -24.85 -33.65 -7.33
N ALA A 58 -25.27 -34.11 -6.15
CA ALA A 58 -25.14 -35.51 -5.73
C ALA A 58 -25.93 -36.53 -6.57
N LYS A 59 -26.95 -36.10 -7.33
CA LYS A 59 -27.75 -36.94 -8.22
C LYS A 59 -27.28 -36.94 -9.68
N GLN A 60 -26.28 -36.13 -10.02
CA GLN A 60 -25.77 -36.07 -11.38
C GLN A 60 -24.69 -37.15 -11.58
N PRO A 61 -24.64 -37.79 -12.77
CA PRO A 61 -23.56 -38.71 -13.09
C PRO A 61 -22.21 -37.99 -13.03
N THR A 62 -21.14 -38.72 -12.71
CA THR A 62 -19.78 -38.17 -12.68
C THR A 62 -19.48 -37.53 -14.06
N PRO A 63 -19.21 -36.22 -14.12
CA PRO A 63 -18.91 -35.57 -15.39
C PRO A 63 -17.67 -36.21 -16.00
N VAL A 64 -17.81 -36.75 -17.21
CA VAL A 64 -16.70 -37.23 -18.03
C VAL A 64 -16.01 -36.01 -18.60
N TYR A 65 -14.89 -35.62 -18.00
CA TYR A 65 -14.09 -34.51 -18.49
C TYR A 65 -13.33 -34.96 -19.73
N ALA A 66 -13.67 -34.41 -20.89
CA ALA A 66 -12.77 -34.44 -22.03
C ALA A 66 -11.61 -33.48 -21.74
N GLU A 67 -10.37 -33.94 -21.88
CA GLU A 67 -9.19 -33.06 -21.82
C GLU A 67 -9.19 -32.18 -23.07
N VAL A 68 -9.84 -31.02 -22.98
CA VAL A 68 -9.75 -30.00 -24.01
C VAL A 68 -8.41 -29.29 -23.81
N LEU A 69 -7.50 -29.44 -24.76
CA LEU A 69 -6.32 -28.58 -24.87
C LEU A 69 -6.81 -27.16 -25.12
N VAL A 70 -6.93 -26.38 -24.05
CA VAL A 70 -7.13 -24.94 -24.16
C VAL A 70 -5.75 -24.36 -24.43
N ASP A 71 -5.52 -23.89 -25.66
CA ASP A 71 -4.35 -23.06 -25.97
C ASP A 71 -4.41 -21.81 -25.08
N ARG A 72 -3.69 -21.88 -23.96
CA ARG A 72 -3.53 -20.74 -23.08
C ARG A 72 -2.67 -19.75 -23.83
N VAL A 73 -3.29 -18.69 -24.36
CA VAL A 73 -2.57 -17.52 -24.85
C VAL A 73 -1.67 -17.06 -23.71
N ALA A 74 -0.37 -17.27 -23.85
CA ALA A 74 0.63 -16.83 -22.90
C ALA A 74 0.71 -15.31 -23.00
N ILE A 75 -0.16 -14.60 -22.28
CA ILE A 75 -0.03 -13.16 -22.11
C ILE A 75 1.31 -12.95 -21.41
N PRO A 76 2.29 -12.28 -22.04
CA PRO A 76 3.57 -12.04 -21.40
C PRO A 76 3.32 -11.31 -20.10
N ARG A 77 3.70 -11.91 -18.96
CA ARG A 77 3.73 -11.17 -17.70
C ARG A 77 4.67 -10.00 -17.94
N ARG A 78 4.17 -8.77 -17.88
CA ARG A 78 5.04 -7.58 -17.79
C ARG A 78 5.89 -7.79 -16.55
N ILE A 79 7.14 -8.22 -16.75
CA ILE A 79 8.14 -8.22 -15.70
C ILE A 79 8.36 -6.74 -15.41
N SER A 80 7.73 -6.23 -14.34
CA SER A 80 8.09 -4.94 -13.82
C SER A 80 9.58 -5.01 -13.51
N ARG A 81 10.41 -4.19 -14.17
CA ARG A 81 11.79 -3.99 -13.74
C ARG A 81 11.75 -3.77 -12.24
N ALA A 82 12.57 -4.52 -11.50
CA ALA A 82 12.75 -4.29 -10.07
C ALA A 82 13.04 -2.80 -9.92
N ARG A 83 12.16 -2.08 -9.22
CA ARG A 83 12.37 -0.65 -8.99
C ARG A 83 13.61 -0.56 -8.12
N ASP A 84 14.60 0.16 -8.58
CA ASP A 84 15.82 0.37 -7.82
C ASP A 84 15.49 1.31 -6.65
N PHE A 85 15.24 0.73 -5.47
CA PHE A 85 14.89 1.48 -4.27
C PHE A 85 16.13 1.96 -3.51
N SER A 86 17.35 1.67 -4.00
CA SER A 86 18.61 1.98 -3.34
C SER A 86 18.92 3.49 -3.28
N ALA A 87 18.42 4.25 -4.25
CA ALA A 87 18.60 5.71 -4.33
C ALA A 87 17.50 6.52 -3.59
N GLN A 88 16.46 5.86 -3.05
CA GLN A 88 15.27 6.54 -2.55
C GLN A 88 15.38 6.81 -1.03
N PHE A 89 15.94 7.96 -0.69
CA PHE A 89 16.06 8.48 0.68
C PHE A 89 14.68 8.58 1.35
N TYR A 90 14.57 8.13 2.60
CA TYR A 90 13.42 8.44 3.44
C TYR A 90 13.59 9.82 4.04
N ALA A 91 12.55 10.63 4.04
CA ALA A 91 12.60 11.89 4.78
C ALA A 91 12.68 11.62 6.28
N SER A 92 13.54 12.38 6.98
CA SER A 92 13.56 12.38 8.44
C SER A 92 12.25 12.94 8.98
N ASP A 93 11.84 12.49 10.18
CA ASP A 93 10.60 12.95 10.81
C ASP A 93 10.61 14.47 11.04
N GLU A 94 11.77 15.04 11.35
CA GLU A 94 11.97 16.49 11.47
C GLU A 94 11.65 17.22 10.16
N ALA A 95 12.14 16.69 9.03
CA ALA A 95 11.91 17.28 7.73
C ALA A 95 10.42 17.19 7.34
N ARG A 96 9.78 16.02 7.57
CA ARG A 96 8.33 15.86 7.38
C ARG A 96 7.53 16.85 8.19
N LYS A 97 7.90 17.04 9.46
CA LYS A 97 7.23 17.98 10.37
C LYS A 97 7.36 19.42 9.87
N LYS A 98 8.56 19.83 9.45
CA LYS A 98 8.80 21.17 8.88
C LYS A 98 7.98 21.42 7.61
N ALA A 99 7.89 20.45 6.69
CA ALA A 99 7.04 20.58 5.51
C ALA A 99 5.55 20.70 5.88
N PHE A 100 5.10 19.94 6.86
CA PHE A 100 3.73 20.01 7.34
C PHE A 100 3.41 21.35 8.05
N GLU A 101 4.32 21.88 8.86
CA GLU A 101 4.18 23.19 9.50
C GLU A 101 4.07 24.31 8.46
N ARG A 102 4.93 24.31 7.43
CA ARG A 102 4.81 25.24 6.30
C ARG A 102 3.47 25.11 5.57
N ALA A 103 2.95 23.89 5.44
CA ALA A 103 1.65 23.65 4.84
C ALA A 103 0.50 24.21 5.68
N LEU A 104 0.60 24.15 7.02
CA LEU A 104 -0.37 24.75 7.93
C LEU A 104 -0.38 26.27 7.84
N GLU A 105 0.81 26.88 7.82
CA GLU A 105 0.96 28.33 7.64
C GLU A 105 0.31 28.78 6.33
N LEU A 106 0.62 28.09 5.22
CA LEU A 106 0.00 28.36 3.92
C LEU A 106 -1.51 28.17 3.95
N GLN A 107 -2.00 27.09 4.55
CA GLN A 107 -3.43 26.82 4.67
C GLN A 107 -4.16 27.95 5.42
N SER A 108 -3.54 28.53 6.45
CA SER A 108 -4.15 29.63 7.23
C SER A 108 -4.25 30.94 6.45
N GLY A 109 -3.40 31.15 5.45
CA GLY A 109 -3.47 32.30 4.54
C GLY A 109 -4.40 32.12 3.33
N LEU A 110 -4.97 30.92 3.13
CA LEU A 110 -5.89 30.67 2.02
C LEU A 110 -7.27 31.29 2.25
N GLU A 111 -8.01 31.51 1.16
CA GLU A 111 -9.38 32.03 1.25
C GLU A 111 -10.28 31.10 2.07
N PRO A 112 -10.96 31.61 3.12
CA PRO A 112 -11.76 30.80 4.04
C PRO A 112 -13.03 30.23 3.40
N ASN A 113 -13.44 30.74 2.24
CA ASN A 113 -14.64 30.30 1.53
C ASN A 113 -14.49 28.91 0.91
N TYR A 114 -13.26 28.47 0.64
CA TYR A 114 -12.99 27.19 0.01
C TYR A 114 -12.40 26.20 1.02
N PRO A 115 -13.04 25.04 1.25
CA PRO A 115 -12.55 24.07 2.19
C PRO A 115 -11.21 23.50 1.70
N SER A 116 -10.25 23.38 2.62
CA SER A 116 -8.91 22.89 2.32
C SER A 116 -8.52 21.72 3.23
N CYS A 117 -7.60 20.88 2.76
CA CYS A 117 -6.98 19.84 3.57
C CYS A 117 -5.50 19.68 3.21
N ILE A 118 -4.70 19.30 4.21
CA ILE A 118 -3.27 19.04 4.05
C ILE A 118 -3.04 17.54 4.01
N LYS A 119 -2.12 17.10 3.15
CA LYS A 119 -1.68 15.72 3.09
C LYS A 119 -0.16 15.62 3.03
N SER A 120 0.43 14.95 4.01
CA SER A 120 1.83 14.53 3.95
C SER A 120 1.99 13.37 2.97
N MET A 121 2.95 13.49 2.06
CA MET A 121 3.29 12.46 1.10
C MET A 121 4.11 11.37 1.78
N VAL A 122 3.73 10.12 1.51
CA VAL A 122 4.52 8.93 1.86
C VAL A 122 4.92 8.21 0.58
N ARG A 123 5.96 7.38 0.64
CA ARG A 123 6.44 6.59 -0.51
C ARG A 123 5.35 5.91 -1.34
N SER A 124 4.32 5.34 -0.73
CA SER A 124 3.24 4.67 -1.47
C SER A 124 2.46 5.62 -2.39
N HIS A 125 2.36 6.89 -2.01
CA HIS A 125 1.70 7.95 -2.78
C HIS A 125 2.54 8.37 -4.00
N VAL A 126 3.87 8.44 -3.87
CA VAL A 126 4.74 9.14 -4.85
C VAL A 126 5.73 8.24 -5.61
N SER A 127 5.99 7.01 -5.17
CA SER A 127 6.96 6.12 -5.83
C SER A 127 6.51 4.66 -5.90
N GLY A 128 5.44 4.32 -5.17
CA GLY A 128 4.90 2.97 -5.05
C GLY A 128 3.68 2.73 -5.95
N CYS A 129 2.53 2.53 -5.33
CA CYS A 129 1.27 2.24 -6.01
C CYS A 129 0.63 3.49 -6.63
N PHE A 130 1.10 4.69 -6.28
CA PHE A 130 0.50 5.95 -6.73
C PHE A 130 -1.00 6.03 -6.43
N TRP A 131 -1.36 5.57 -5.23
CA TRP A 131 -2.70 5.75 -4.67
C TRP A 131 -2.61 6.76 -3.53
N LEU A 132 -3.47 7.78 -3.55
CA LEU A 132 -3.48 8.84 -2.54
C LEU A 132 -4.79 8.83 -1.75
N GLY A 133 -4.74 8.36 -0.51
CA GLY A 133 -5.87 8.45 0.42
C GLY A 133 -5.96 9.83 1.05
N LEU A 134 -7.13 10.45 0.98
CA LEU A 134 -7.44 11.75 1.59
C LEU A 134 -8.17 11.58 2.93
N PRO A 135 -8.21 12.63 3.79
CA PRO A 135 -8.97 12.58 5.04
C PRO A 135 -10.45 12.27 4.77
N SER A 136 -10.95 11.18 5.34
CA SER A 136 -12.31 10.68 5.06
C SER A 136 -13.41 11.70 5.38
N HIS A 137 -13.22 12.51 6.42
CA HIS A 137 -14.16 13.58 6.77
C HIS A 137 -14.27 14.61 5.63
N PHE A 138 -13.14 15.17 5.21
CA PHE A 138 -13.06 16.15 4.12
C PHE A 138 -13.71 15.64 2.83
N CYS A 139 -13.42 14.39 2.47
CA CYS A 139 -14.00 13.75 1.28
C CYS A 139 -15.53 13.64 1.35
N LYS A 140 -16.08 13.29 2.50
CA LYS A 140 -17.54 13.10 2.67
C LYS A 140 -18.30 14.42 2.74
N THR A 141 -17.66 15.48 3.24
CA THR A 141 -18.29 16.78 3.43
C THR A 141 -18.18 17.68 2.20
N HIS A 142 -17.04 17.67 1.51
CA HIS A 142 -16.74 18.66 0.47
C HIS A 142 -16.61 18.06 -0.94
N LEU A 143 -16.19 16.80 -1.07
CA LEU A 143 -15.96 16.19 -2.38
C LEU A 143 -17.21 15.48 -2.94
N PRO A 144 -17.24 15.17 -4.25
CA PRO A 144 -18.32 14.41 -4.87
C PRO A 144 -18.61 13.08 -4.18
N LYS A 145 -19.88 12.67 -4.20
CA LYS A 145 -20.32 11.39 -3.60
C LYS A 145 -20.09 10.18 -4.50
N ASN A 146 -19.85 10.41 -5.79
CA ASN A 146 -19.68 9.38 -6.80
C ASN A 146 -18.24 9.38 -7.32
N ASP A 147 -17.80 8.20 -7.75
CA ASP A 147 -16.53 8.05 -8.45
C ASP A 147 -16.57 8.84 -9.76
N GLY A 148 -15.47 9.46 -10.14
CA GLY A 148 -15.43 10.30 -11.33
C GLY A 148 -14.08 10.96 -11.57
N VAL A 149 -14.03 11.79 -12.60
CA VAL A 149 -12.86 12.60 -12.91
C VAL A 149 -12.89 13.86 -12.04
N MET A 150 -11.76 14.16 -11.41
CA MET A 150 -11.48 15.36 -10.66
C MET A 150 -10.29 16.05 -11.33
N THR A 151 -10.33 17.37 -11.48
CA THR A 151 -9.23 18.14 -12.03
C THR A 151 -8.40 18.72 -10.89
N LEU A 152 -7.11 18.40 -10.84
CA LEU A 152 -6.15 19.11 -10.00
C LEU A 152 -5.58 20.28 -10.79
N ILE A 153 -5.63 21.48 -10.23
CA ILE A 153 -5.05 22.69 -10.80
C ILE A 153 -3.84 23.06 -9.95
N ASP A 154 -2.67 23.19 -10.56
CA ASP A 154 -1.46 23.57 -9.83
C ASP A 154 -1.36 25.10 -9.60
N GLU A 155 -0.18 25.55 -9.19
CA GLU A 155 0.12 26.96 -8.94
C GLU A 155 0.26 27.78 -10.24
N ASP A 156 0.72 27.14 -11.31
CA ASP A 156 0.90 27.73 -12.64
C ASP A 156 -0.41 27.77 -13.45
N GLY A 157 -1.44 27.05 -12.98
CA GLY A 157 -2.76 26.96 -13.59
C GLY A 157 -2.94 25.77 -14.53
N ASP A 158 -1.98 24.86 -14.58
CA ASP A 158 -2.08 23.65 -15.40
C ASP A 158 -3.07 22.65 -14.78
N GLU A 159 -3.86 22.03 -15.66
CA GLU A 159 -4.94 21.13 -15.29
C GLU A 159 -4.55 19.65 -15.46
N TYR A 160 -4.68 18.88 -14.38
CA TYR A 160 -4.37 17.46 -14.34
C TYR A 160 -5.62 16.64 -14.04
N PRO A 161 -6.22 15.97 -15.03
CA PRO A 161 -7.36 15.10 -14.80
C PRO A 161 -6.94 13.83 -14.07
N ILE A 162 -7.61 13.54 -12.96
CA ILE A 162 -7.37 12.38 -12.11
C ILE A 162 -8.67 11.66 -11.77
N ILE A 163 -8.59 10.38 -11.40
CA ILE A 163 -9.73 9.58 -10.99
C ILE A 163 -9.88 9.64 -9.47
N TYR A 164 -10.99 10.21 -9.01
CA TYR A 164 -11.42 10.20 -7.63
C TYR A 164 -12.36 9.02 -7.36
N LEU A 165 -12.07 8.28 -6.30
CA LEU A 165 -12.86 7.16 -5.82
C LEU A 165 -13.55 7.57 -4.52
N ALA A 166 -14.82 7.98 -4.61
CA ALA A 166 -15.58 8.50 -3.49
C ALA A 166 -15.73 7.48 -2.35
N ARG A 167 -16.00 6.21 -2.71
CA ARG A 167 -16.11 5.13 -1.71
C ARG A 167 -14.79 4.83 -0.98
N LYS A 168 -13.65 5.05 -1.66
CA LYS A 168 -12.31 4.82 -1.10
C LYS A 168 -11.64 6.12 -0.61
N THR A 169 -12.34 7.24 -0.68
CA THR A 169 -11.89 8.57 -0.24
C THR A 169 -10.48 8.92 -0.70
N GLY A 170 -10.21 8.82 -2.01
CA GLY A 170 -8.86 9.04 -2.51
C GLY A 170 -8.73 9.11 -4.03
N PHE A 171 -7.54 9.48 -4.47
CA PHE A 171 -7.15 9.60 -5.87
C PHE A 171 -6.40 8.36 -6.35
N SER A 172 -6.62 8.01 -7.61
CA SER A 172 -6.08 6.80 -8.24
C SER A 172 -5.48 7.08 -9.62
N GLY A 173 -6.18 6.75 -10.71
CA GLY A 173 -5.71 7.07 -12.06
C GLY A 173 -5.36 8.54 -12.23
N GLY A 174 -4.32 8.85 -13.00
CA GLY A 174 -3.82 10.21 -13.19
C GLY A 174 -2.91 10.75 -12.06
N TRP A 175 -3.07 10.28 -10.81
CA TRP A 175 -2.25 10.76 -9.68
C TRP A 175 -0.74 10.57 -9.91
N LYS A 176 -0.34 9.44 -10.51
CA LYS A 176 1.05 9.21 -10.88
C LYS A 176 1.60 10.30 -11.80
N GLY A 177 0.82 10.75 -12.77
CA GLY A 177 1.22 11.78 -13.72
C GLY A 177 1.49 13.10 -13.00
N PHE A 178 0.53 13.53 -12.19
CA PHE A 178 0.65 14.71 -11.32
C PHE A 178 1.88 14.61 -10.41
N SER A 179 2.04 13.50 -9.68
CA SER A 179 3.16 13.32 -8.75
C SER A 179 4.53 13.40 -9.42
N ILE A 180 4.65 12.94 -10.67
CA ILE A 180 5.91 13.00 -11.42
C ILE A 180 6.15 14.41 -11.99
N ALA A 181 5.10 15.06 -12.52
CA ALA A 181 5.17 16.42 -13.06
C ALA A 181 5.67 17.40 -11.99
N HIS A 182 5.12 17.29 -10.78
CA HIS A 182 5.52 18.12 -9.63
C HIS A 182 6.70 17.56 -8.85
N LYS A 183 7.36 16.49 -9.30
CA LYS A 183 8.54 15.89 -8.62
C LYS A 183 8.31 15.60 -7.12
N LEU A 184 7.09 15.21 -6.76
CA LEU A 184 6.75 14.93 -5.36
C LEU A 184 7.57 13.76 -4.81
N SER A 185 8.03 13.91 -3.58
CA SER A 185 8.89 12.95 -2.89
C SER A 185 8.35 12.54 -1.52
N ASP A 186 8.97 11.53 -0.90
CA ASP A 186 8.56 11.10 0.45
C ASP A 186 8.80 12.23 1.44
N GLY A 187 7.77 12.58 2.21
CA GLY A 187 7.82 13.62 3.24
C GLY A 187 7.49 15.04 2.78
N ASP A 188 7.30 15.27 1.49
CA ASP A 188 6.68 16.50 0.98
C ASP A 188 5.25 16.66 1.54
N ALA A 189 4.73 17.88 1.53
CA ALA A 189 3.37 18.17 1.95
C ALA A 189 2.58 18.80 0.79
N VAL A 190 1.31 18.44 0.66
CA VAL A 190 0.43 18.98 -0.39
C VAL A 190 -0.83 19.53 0.26
N VAL A 191 -1.20 20.75 -0.11
CA VAL A 191 -2.45 21.39 0.30
C VAL A 191 -3.44 21.28 -0.85
N PHE A 192 -4.60 20.69 -0.59
CA PHE A 192 -5.72 20.62 -1.52
C PHE A 192 -6.79 21.61 -1.10
N GLN A 193 -7.17 22.52 -1.98
CA GLN A 193 -8.27 23.45 -1.78
C GLN A 193 -9.38 23.13 -2.79
N HIS A 194 -10.57 22.79 -2.31
CA HIS A 194 -11.69 22.43 -3.17
C HIS A 194 -12.43 23.68 -3.63
N ILE A 195 -12.36 23.97 -4.93
CA ILE A 195 -12.82 25.24 -5.52
C ILE A 195 -14.08 25.10 -6.37
N LYS A 196 -14.26 23.95 -7.02
CA LYS A 196 -15.43 23.62 -7.87
C LYS A 196 -15.84 22.17 -7.58
N PRO A 197 -17.08 21.75 -7.90
CA PRO A 197 -17.54 20.39 -7.62
C PRO A 197 -16.56 19.29 -8.03
N THR A 198 -15.91 19.44 -9.18
CA THR A 198 -14.93 18.49 -9.74
C THR A 198 -13.55 19.12 -9.96
N ALA A 199 -13.19 20.18 -9.23
CA ALA A 199 -11.83 20.72 -9.30
C ALA A 199 -11.26 21.13 -7.93
N CYS A 200 -9.99 20.81 -7.73
CA CYS A 200 -9.21 21.23 -6.56
C CYS A 200 -7.97 22.00 -7.01
N LYS A 201 -7.70 23.13 -6.38
CA LYS A 201 -6.39 23.78 -6.46
C LYS A 201 -5.41 23.05 -5.55
N VAL A 202 -4.17 22.90 -6.00
CA VAL A 202 -3.14 22.14 -5.33
C VAL A 202 -1.88 22.99 -5.19
N ILE A 203 -1.33 23.01 -3.99
CA ILE A 203 -0.08 23.70 -3.64
C ILE A 203 0.87 22.64 -3.09
N ALA A 204 2.04 22.50 -3.69
CA ALA A 204 3.01 21.46 -3.38
C ALA A 204 4.21 22.04 -2.63
N LEU A 205 4.54 21.46 -1.48
CA LEU A 205 5.64 21.92 -0.63
C LEU A 205 6.71 20.86 -0.55
N HIS A 206 7.84 21.19 -1.16
CA HIS A 206 9.00 20.33 -1.20
C HIS A 206 9.84 20.44 0.06
N LEU A 207 10.41 19.31 0.48
CA LEU A 207 11.37 19.26 1.57
C LEU A 207 12.67 20.01 1.24
N PHE A 208 13.06 20.02 -0.04
CA PHE A 208 14.32 20.57 -0.55
C PHE A 208 14.06 21.82 -1.40
N THR A 209 13.59 22.89 -0.77
CA THR A 209 13.54 24.25 -1.32
C THR A 209 13.92 25.22 -0.22
#